data_AF-A0A9P8G2K1-F1
#
_entry.id   AF-A0A9P8G2K1-F1
#
_cell.length_a   1.000
_cell.length_b   1.000
_cell.length_c   1.000
_cell.angle_alpha   90.00
_cell.angle_beta   90.00
_cell.angle_gamma   90.00
#
_symmetry.space_group_name_H-M   'P 1'
#
loop_
_entity.id
_entity.type
_entity.pdbx_description
1 polymer ?
#
loop_
_entity_poly.entity_id
_entity_poly.type
_entity_poly.pdbx_seq_one_letter_code
_entity_poly.pdbx_strand_id
1 'polypeptide(L)'
;GWVSARDVEQLWMDHFDYFYREHDEFVFPMTIHPDVSGRPHVLLMHERIIEHINKHEGVEWVTMAEMSDEFKKKNSPPPNALMPATREEVEEMLQKQKK
;
A
#
# COMPACT_ATOMS: atom_id res chain seq x y z
N GLY A 1 -2.65 -3.16 -20.73
CA GLY A 1 -1.81 -2.22 -21.50
C GLY A 1 -0.97 -3.00 -22.49
N TRP A 2 -0.34 -2.31 -23.43
CA TRP A 2 0.56 -2.90 -24.42
C TRP A 2 2.04 -2.83 -24.02
N VAL A 3 2.33 -2.30 -22.82
CA VAL A 3 3.69 -2.16 -22.26
C VAL A 3 4.17 -3.51 -21.72
N SER A 4 5.47 -3.79 -21.88
CA SER A 4 6.09 -5.03 -21.39
C SER A 4 6.02 -5.11 -19.87
N ALA A 5 5.74 -6.31 -19.34
CA ALA A 5 5.82 -6.55 -17.90
C ALA A 5 7.24 -6.33 -17.35
N ARG A 6 8.28 -6.48 -18.17
CA ARG A 6 9.67 -6.21 -17.77
C ARG A 6 9.94 -4.72 -17.54
N ASP A 7 9.30 -3.84 -18.30
CA ASP A 7 9.47 -2.39 -18.14
C ASP A 7 8.76 -1.92 -16.86
N VAL A 8 7.58 -2.48 -16.57
CA VAL A 8 6.84 -2.21 -15.33
C VAL A 8 7.61 -2.76 -14.11
N GLU A 9 8.19 -3.95 -14.23
CA GLU A 9 9.06 -4.56 -13.23
C GLU A 9 10.20 -3.62 -12.84
N GLN A 10 10.97 -3.17 -13.83
CA GLN A 10 12.10 -2.28 -13.59
C GLN A 10 11.65 -0.97 -12.94
N LEU A 11 10.54 -0.39 -13.40
CA LEU A 11 9.99 0.83 -12.81
C LEU A 11 9.63 0.64 -11.32
N TRP A 12 9.06 -0.50 -10.95
CA TRP A 12 8.71 -0.78 -9.56
C TRP A 12 9.95 -1.05 -8.70
N MET A 13 10.94 -1.78 -9.24
CA MET A 13 12.22 -2.02 -8.56
C MET A 13 12.98 -0.71 -8.33
N ASP A 14 13.10 0.15 -9.35
CA ASP A 14 13.80 1.44 -9.23
C ASP A 14 13.13 2.37 -8.21
N HIS A 15 11.80 2.34 -8.12
CA HIS A 15 11.06 3.13 -7.14
C HIS A 15 11.31 2.63 -5.71
N PHE A 16 11.27 1.31 -5.51
CA PHE A 16 11.60 0.71 -4.22
C PHE A 16 13.06 1.00 -3.83
N ASP A 17 14.01 0.79 -4.73
CA ASP A 17 15.45 1.00 -4.47
C ASP A 17 15.77 2.46 -4.14
N TYR A 18 15.10 3.40 -4.81
CA TYR A 18 15.23 4.82 -4.48
C TYR A 18 14.73 5.10 -3.06
N PHE A 19 13.54 4.63 -2.68
CA PHE A 19 13.04 4.84 -1.32
C PHE A 19 13.89 4.14 -0.27
N TYR A 20 14.33 2.91 -0.52
CA TYR A 20 15.20 2.18 0.39
C TYR A 20 16.54 2.88 0.62
N ARG A 21 17.08 3.55 -0.39
CA ARG A 21 18.34 4.31 -0.26
C ARG A 21 18.17 5.66 0.42
N GLU A 22 17.06 6.36 0.18
CA GLU A 22 16.89 7.78 0.56
C GLU A 22 16.07 7.99 1.84
N HIS A 23 15.35 6.96 2.32
CA HIS A 23 14.45 7.07 3.47
C HIS A 23 14.73 5.97 4.51
N ASP A 24 14.87 6.38 5.77
CA ASP A 24 15.00 5.45 6.90
C ASP A 24 13.68 4.71 7.19
N GLU A 25 12.54 5.33 6.89
CA GLU A 25 11.20 4.76 7.05
C GLU A 25 10.31 5.19 5.87
N PHE A 26 9.65 4.24 5.21
CA PHE A 26 8.70 4.52 4.12
C PHE A 26 7.65 3.41 3.98
N VAL A 27 6.56 3.73 3.27
CA VAL A 27 5.56 2.76 2.82
C VAL A 27 5.64 2.61 1.30
N PHE A 28 5.57 1.38 0.79
CA PHE A 28 5.60 1.09 -0.64
C PHE A 28 4.37 0.27 -1.08
N PRO A 29 3.19 0.90 -1.19
CA PRO A 29 1.97 0.22 -1.61
C PRO A 29 1.95 -0.05 -3.11
N MET A 30 1.72 -1.30 -3.49
CA MET A 30 1.53 -1.71 -4.90
C MET A 30 0.06 -2.03 -5.19
N THR A 31 -0.56 -1.27 -6.08
CA THR A 31 -1.95 -1.53 -6.51
C THR A 31 -1.96 -2.50 -7.69
N ILE A 32 -2.61 -3.65 -7.52
CA ILE A 32 -2.76 -4.68 -8.53
C ILE A 32 -4.23 -5.02 -8.78
N HIS A 33 -4.53 -5.56 -9.97
CA HIS A 33 -5.86 -6.03 -10.34
C HIS A 33 -5.78 -7.46 -10.87
N PRO A 34 -6.70 -8.36 -10.52
CA PRO A 34 -6.66 -9.75 -10.99
C PRO A 34 -6.72 -9.86 -12.52
N ASP A 35 -7.45 -8.96 -13.19
CA ASP A 35 -7.60 -8.87 -14.65
C ASP A 35 -6.27 -8.71 -15.41
N VAL A 36 -5.27 -8.13 -14.73
CA VAL A 36 -3.95 -7.83 -15.28
C VAL A 36 -2.87 -8.68 -14.60
N SER A 37 -2.76 -8.61 -13.27
CA SER A 37 -1.73 -9.29 -12.48
C SER A 37 -1.91 -10.80 -12.37
N GLY A 38 -3.12 -11.32 -12.66
CA GLY A 38 -3.35 -12.76 -12.74
C GLY A 38 -2.83 -13.40 -14.03
N ARG A 39 -2.31 -12.61 -14.99
CA ARG A 39 -1.78 -13.14 -16.26
C ARG A 39 -0.39 -13.76 -16.04
N PRO A 40 -0.05 -14.90 -16.66
CA PRO A 40 1.19 -15.62 -16.35
C PRO A 40 2.49 -14.79 -16.43
N HIS A 41 2.63 -13.92 -17.44
CA HIS A 41 3.83 -13.08 -17.57
C HIS A 41 3.94 -11.99 -16.49
N VAL A 42 2.82 -11.57 -15.90
CA VAL A 42 2.79 -10.61 -14.78
C VAL A 42 2.94 -11.33 -13.44
N LEU A 43 2.46 -12.57 -13.31
CA LEU A 43 2.76 -13.41 -12.15
C LEU A 43 4.28 -13.61 -11.99
N LEU A 44 4.98 -13.96 -13.08
CA LEU A 44 6.44 -14.06 -13.07
C LEU A 44 7.12 -12.72 -12.70
N MET A 45 6.53 -11.58 -13.08
CA MET A 45 7.01 -10.26 -12.65
C MET A 45 6.88 -10.08 -11.14
N HIS A 46 5.71 -10.39 -10.57
CA HIS A 46 5.49 -10.31 -9.12
C HIS A 46 6.44 -11.20 -8.33
N GLU A 47 6.69 -12.44 -8.79
CA GLU A 47 7.67 -13.33 -8.17
C GLU A 47 9.06 -12.66 -8.05
N ARG A 48 9.56 -12.06 -9.13
CA ARG A 48 10.86 -11.37 -9.12
C ARG A 48 10.88 -10.11 -8.27
N ILE A 49 9.81 -9.32 -8.28
CA ILE A 49 9.69 -8.12 -7.44
C ILE A 49 9.71 -8.51 -5.96
N ILE A 50 8.93 -9.53 -5.58
CA ILE A 50 8.88 -10.03 -4.20
C ILE A 50 10.25 -10.58 -3.80
N GLU A 51 10.91 -11.38 -4.65
CA GLU A 51 12.26 -11.88 -4.41
C GLU A 51 13.30 -10.77 -4.25
N HIS A 52 13.19 -9.67 -5.00
CA HIS A 52 14.07 -8.51 -4.88
C HIS A 52 13.84 -7.79 -3.56
N ILE A 53 12.60 -7.42 -3.26
CA ILE A 53 12.21 -6.73 -2.03
C ILE A 53 12.64 -7.52 -0.79
N ASN A 54 12.44 -8.84 -0.79
CA ASN A 54 12.79 -9.71 0.35
C ASN A 54 14.29 -9.82 0.66
N LYS A 55 15.18 -9.30 -0.20
CA LYS A 55 16.63 -9.24 0.07
C LYS A 55 17.04 -8.05 0.95
N HIS A 56 16.12 -7.14 1.24
CA HIS A 56 16.40 -5.90 1.94
C HIS A 56 16.03 -6.02 3.42
N GLU A 57 16.97 -5.68 4.30
CA GLU A 57 16.76 -5.68 5.74
C GLU A 57 15.73 -4.61 6.15
N GLY A 58 14.87 -4.92 7.12
CA GLY A 58 13.86 -3.99 7.64
C GLY A 58 12.53 -3.96 6.86
N VAL A 59 12.40 -4.74 5.78
CA VAL A 59 11.13 -4.85 5.05
C VAL A 59 10.11 -5.66 5.83
N GLU A 60 8.89 -5.12 5.94
CA GLU A 60 7.73 -5.81 6.48
C GLU A 60 6.58 -5.79 5.47
N TRP A 61 6.02 -6.98 5.17
CA TRP A 61 4.80 -7.09 4.36
C TRP A 61 3.59 -6.96 5.28
N VAL A 62 2.85 -5.88 5.11
CA VAL A 62 1.71 -5.53 5.96
C VAL A 62 0.48 -5.16 5.14
N THR A 63 -0.68 -5.13 5.79
CA THR A 63 -1.92 -4.62 5.21
C THR A 63 -1.95 -3.09 5.22
N MET A 64 -2.79 -2.51 4.35
CA MET A 64 -3.05 -1.06 4.36
C MET A 64 -3.62 -0.56 5.69
N ALA A 65 -4.33 -1.43 6.44
CA ALA A 65 -4.87 -1.09 7.76
C ALA A 65 -3.73 -0.91 8.78
N GLU A 66 -2.77 -1.83 8.80
CA GLU A 66 -1.59 -1.74 9.66
C GLU A 66 -0.74 -0.51 9.34
N MET A 67 -0.53 -0.18 8.05
CA MET A 67 0.13 1.08 7.65
C MET A 67 -0.59 2.32 8.21
N SER A 68 -1.92 2.33 8.12
CA SER A 68 -2.75 3.43 8.63
C SER A 68 -2.66 3.56 10.15
N ASP A 69 -2.66 2.43 10.86
CA ASP A 69 -2.55 2.41 12.31
C ASP A 69 -1.17 2.86 12.79
N GLU A 70 -0.09 2.42 12.14
CA GLU A 70 1.27 2.90 12.43
C GLU A 70 1.42 4.41 12.19
N PHE A 71 0.88 4.92 11.08
CA PHE A 71 0.89 6.36 10.81
C PHE A 71 0.19 7.14 11.92
N LYS A 72 -1.01 6.71 12.34
CA LYS A 72 -1.78 7.37 13.42
C LYS A 72 -1.09 7.31 14.77
N LYS A 73 -0.37 6.23 15.08
CA LYS A 73 0.42 6.11 16.33
C LYS A 73 1.55 7.14 16.37
N LYS A 74 2.21 7.39 15.24
CA LYS A 74 3.37 8.30 15.14
C LYS A 74 2.98 9.75 14.90
N ASN A 75 1.79 10.01 14.35
CA ASN A 75 1.37 11.34 13.92
C ASN A 75 0.06 11.74 14.60
N SER A 76 0.15 12.79 15.43
CA SER A 76 -1.06 13.42 15.99
C SER A 76 -1.69 14.35 14.96
N PRO A 77 -3.02 14.32 14.76
CA PRO A 77 -3.69 15.25 13.88
C PRO A 77 -3.50 16.69 14.38
N PRO A 78 -3.44 17.69 13.47
CA PRO A 78 -3.34 19.08 13.89
C PRO A 78 -4.58 19.49 14.70
N PRO A 79 -4.46 20.49 15.59
CA PRO A 79 -5.58 20.97 16.37
C PRO A 79 -6.77 21.35 15.48
N ASN A 80 -7.98 20.91 15.86
CA ASN A 80 -9.24 21.13 15.14
C ASN A 80 -9.33 20.46 13.75
N ALA A 81 -8.48 19.48 13.44
CA ALA A 81 -8.67 18.67 12.24
C ALA A 81 -10.03 17.97 12.25
N LEU A 82 -10.74 18.03 11.12
CA LEU A 82 -11.93 17.21 10.91
C LEU A 82 -11.50 15.76 10.76
N MET A 83 -11.89 14.92 11.72
CA MET A 83 -11.62 13.49 11.71
C MET A 83 -12.79 12.73 11.06
N PRO A 84 -12.53 11.55 10.46
CA PRO A 84 -13.60 10.65 10.06
C PRO A 84 -14.50 10.33 11.24
N ALA A 85 -15.78 10.10 10.98
CA ALA A 85 -16.72 9.63 11.98
C ALA A 85 -16.22 8.32 12.61
N THR A 86 -16.39 8.20 13.92
CA THR A 86 -16.19 6.97 14.67
C THR A 86 -17.13 5.88 14.16
N ARG A 87 -16.79 4.61 14.46
CA ARG A 87 -17.63 3.49 14.05
C ARG A 87 -19.04 3.61 14.64
N GLU A 88 -19.13 4.05 15.89
CA GLU A 88 -20.39 4.28 16.60
C GLU A 88 -21.23 5.36 15.90
N GLU A 89 -20.64 6.49 15.54
CA GLU A 89 -21.32 7.56 14.79
C GLU A 89 -21.82 7.07 13.42
N VAL A 90 -21.01 6.29 12.69
CA VAL A 90 -21.41 5.70 11.40
C VAL A 90 -22.59 4.74 11.59
N GLU A 91 -22.53 3.89 12.61
CA GLU A 91 -23.62 2.95 12.93
C GLU A 91 -24.93 3.70 13.26
N GLU A 92 -24.86 4.78 14.04
CA GLU A 92 -26.03 5.63 14.30
C GLU A 92 -26.59 6.30 13.04
N MET A 93 -25.73 6.80 12.15
CA MET A 93 -26.14 7.41 10.88
C MET A 93 -26.87 6.39 10.00
N LEU A 94 -26.35 5.17 9.90
CA LEU A 94 -26.97 4.09 9.13
C LEU A 94 -28.32 3.67 9.70
N GLN A 95 -28.48 3.67 11.03
CA GLN A 95 -29.78 3.38 11.66
C GLN A 95 -30.81 4.50 11.41
N LYS A 96 -30.38 5.76 11.42
CA LYS A 96 -31.25 6.91 11.11
C LYS A 96 -31.74 6.89 9.65
N GLN A 97 -30.92 6.42 8.70
CA GLN A 97 -31.30 6.31 7.28
C GLN A 97 -32.31 5.19 6.98
N LYS A 98 -32.49 4.22 7.89
CA LYS A 98 -33.43 3.11 7.73
C LYS A 98 -34.86 3.42 8.23
N LYS A 99 -35.08 4.59 8.81
CA LYS A 99 -36.39 5.08 9.25
C LYS A 99 -36.96 6.07 8.25
#